data_AF-A0A847WHC6-F1
#
_entry.id   AF-A0A847WHC6-F1
#
_cell.length_a   1.000
_cell.length_b   1.000
_cell.length_c   1.000
_cell.angle_alpha   90.00
_cell.angle_beta   90.00
_cell.angle_gamma   90.00
#
_symmetry.space_group_name_H-M   'P 1'
#
loop_
_entity.id
_entity.type
_entity.pdbx_description
1 polymer ?
#
loop_
_entity_poly.entity_id
_entity_poly.type
_entity_poly.pdbx_seq_one_letter_code
_entity_poly.pdbx_strand_id
1 'polypeptide(L)'
;MDNVLELLDALEDVLDDCSTMPFTHKVMIDKEEFIEIITDIRLKLPNEMKQSKWVMEERTQILLSAQKEAENHLKEAEVKLNQLINEHEVTKKAYEQAEEITEMAKQHAREMRLGAMEYADEVLANVESSLAGLLEQVSQQFSSFEQYIQENISMIHQNRQELRGNKK
;
A
#
# COMPACT_ATOMS: atom_id res chain seq x y z
N MET A 1 -58.95 16.98 25.35
CA MET A 1 -57.98 16.53 26.36
C MET A 1 -57.00 17.66 26.44
N ASP A 2 -57.13 18.48 27.47
CA ASP A 2 -56.40 19.75 27.47
C ASP A 2 -54.92 19.49 27.72
N ASN A 3 -54.08 20.08 26.87
CA ASN A 3 -52.61 20.03 26.95
C ASN A 3 -52.15 20.75 28.23
N VAL A 4 -51.00 20.40 28.79
CA VAL A 4 -50.47 21.12 29.96
C VAL A 4 -50.34 22.63 29.70
N LEU A 5 -50.08 23.04 28.47
CA LEU A 5 -50.10 24.45 28.07
C LEU A 5 -51.49 25.09 28.22
N GLU A 6 -52.55 24.40 27.79
CA GLU A 6 -53.93 24.89 27.90
C GLU A 6 -54.39 24.97 29.37
N LEU A 7 -53.88 24.07 30.24
CA LEU A 7 -54.11 24.16 31.68
C LEU A 7 -53.31 25.28 32.35
N LEU A 8 -52.13 25.62 31.83
CA LEU A 8 -51.35 26.78 32.29
C LEU A 8 -52.03 28.09 31.86
N ASP A 9 -52.52 28.15 30.62
CA ASP A 9 -53.30 29.29 30.12
C ASP A 9 -54.57 29.48 30.96
N ALA A 10 -55.29 28.39 31.26
CA ALA A 10 -56.46 28.45 32.15
C ALA A 10 -56.09 28.90 33.58
N LEU A 11 -54.92 28.51 34.10
CA LEU A 11 -54.44 28.97 35.40
C LEU A 11 -54.14 30.48 35.39
N GLU A 12 -53.60 31.00 34.28
CA GLU A 12 -53.34 32.43 34.07
C GLU A 12 -54.65 33.20 33.97
N ASP A 13 -55.62 32.70 33.20
CA ASP A 13 -56.96 33.30 33.07
C ASP A 13 -57.66 33.40 34.44
N VAL A 14 -57.62 32.32 35.25
CA VAL A 14 -58.17 32.34 36.62
C VAL A 14 -57.47 33.39 37.49
N LEU A 15 -56.16 33.61 37.33
CA LEU A 15 -55.44 34.63 38.09
C LEU A 15 -55.78 36.06 37.65
N ASP A 16 -55.97 36.28 36.36
CA ASP A 16 -56.30 37.58 35.77
C ASP A 16 -57.74 38.03 36.08
N ASP A 17 -58.68 37.08 36.17
CA ASP A 17 -60.09 37.36 36.48
C ASP A 17 -60.37 37.60 37.98
N CYS A 18 -59.37 37.42 38.84
CA CYS A 18 -59.56 37.53 40.28
C CYS A 18 -59.56 38.97 40.81
N SER A 19 -60.41 39.23 41.81
CA SER A 19 -60.57 40.56 42.40
C SER A 19 -59.36 40.97 43.25
N THR A 20 -58.76 42.13 42.95
CA THR A 20 -57.64 42.70 43.74
C THR A 20 -58.15 43.42 44.98
N MET A 21 -57.57 43.15 46.14
CA MET A 21 -57.97 43.80 47.40
C MET A 21 -57.35 45.21 47.50
N PRO A 22 -58.14 46.28 47.69
CA PRO A 22 -57.64 47.66 47.70
C PRO A 22 -56.62 47.89 48.81
N PHE A 23 -55.59 48.70 48.50
CA PHE A 23 -54.44 48.99 49.36
C PHE A 23 -53.48 47.80 49.63
N THR A 24 -53.65 46.66 48.96
CA THR A 24 -52.73 45.52 49.02
C THR A 24 -52.42 44.96 47.63
N HIS A 25 -51.28 44.27 47.48
CA HIS A 25 -50.95 43.53 46.24
C HIS A 25 -51.52 42.10 46.27
N LYS A 26 -52.61 41.86 47.00
CA LYS A 26 -53.21 40.53 47.17
C LYS A 26 -54.45 40.37 46.32
N VAL A 27 -54.59 39.19 45.73
CA VAL A 27 -55.69 38.80 44.87
C VAL A 27 -56.51 37.73 45.57
N MET A 28 -57.84 37.83 45.50
CA MET A 28 -58.76 36.85 46.07
C MET A 28 -59.07 35.79 45.01
N ILE A 29 -58.64 34.55 45.26
CA ILE A 29 -58.72 33.44 44.31
C ILE A 29 -59.59 32.33 44.90
N ASP A 30 -60.40 31.67 44.06
CA ASP A 30 -61.04 30.41 44.43
C ASP A 30 -59.98 29.32 44.58
N LYS A 31 -59.77 28.90 45.82
CA LYS A 31 -58.75 27.93 46.16
C LYS A 31 -59.07 26.54 45.60
N GLU A 32 -60.33 26.17 45.47
CA GLU A 32 -60.72 24.83 45.03
C GLU A 32 -60.45 24.67 43.53
N GLU A 33 -60.91 25.62 42.71
CA GLU A 33 -60.66 25.67 41.26
C GLU A 33 -59.16 25.77 40.94
N PHE A 34 -58.44 26.64 41.64
CA PHE A 34 -56.99 26.83 41.42
C PHE A 34 -56.16 25.58 41.77
N ILE A 35 -56.54 24.84 42.82
CA ILE A 35 -55.85 23.60 43.20
C ILE A 35 -56.18 22.46 42.23
N GLU A 36 -57.39 22.43 41.66
CA GLU A 36 -57.80 21.44 40.66
C GLU A 36 -56.94 21.55 39.39
N ILE A 37 -56.80 22.77 38.83
CA ILE A 37 -55.96 23.03 37.65
C ILE A 37 -54.50 22.64 37.91
N ILE A 38 -53.93 23.00 39.07
CA ILE A 38 -52.56 22.61 39.45
C ILE A 38 -52.41 21.08 39.57
N THR A 39 -53.44 20.40 40.07
CA THR A 39 -53.43 18.93 40.23
C THR A 39 -53.43 18.25 38.87
N ASP A 40 -54.22 18.74 37.94
CA ASP A 40 -54.28 18.23 36.57
C ASP A 40 -52.97 18.47 35.81
N ILE A 41 -52.36 19.65 35.95
CA ILE A 41 -51.01 19.94 35.44
C ILE A 41 -50.01 18.93 36.00
N ARG A 42 -50.04 18.67 37.31
CA ARG A 42 -49.12 17.74 37.97
C ARG A 42 -49.30 16.29 37.51
N LEU A 43 -50.50 15.89 37.13
CA LEU A 43 -50.79 14.56 36.62
C LEU A 43 -50.38 14.38 35.16
N LYS A 44 -50.56 15.41 34.32
CA LYS A 44 -50.31 15.34 32.87
C LYS A 44 -48.85 15.65 32.48
N LEU A 45 -48.21 16.61 33.15
CA LEU A 45 -46.84 17.06 32.85
C LEU A 45 -45.79 15.93 32.84
N PRO A 46 -45.75 15.00 33.81
CA PRO A 46 -44.76 13.92 33.80
C PRO A 46 -44.88 13.00 32.57
N ASN A 47 -46.11 12.76 32.11
CA ASN A 47 -46.37 11.90 30.95
C ASN A 47 -45.93 12.56 29.64
N GLU A 48 -46.21 13.85 29.45
CA GLU A 48 -45.77 14.61 28.28
C GLU A 48 -44.24 14.74 28.21
N MET A 49 -43.60 14.99 29.36
CA MET A 49 -42.14 15.01 29.43
C MET A 49 -41.52 13.65 29.10
N LYS A 50 -42.13 12.55 29.57
CA LYS A 50 -41.68 11.18 29.26
C LYS A 50 -41.85 10.87 27.78
N GLN A 51 -42.98 11.25 27.18
CA GLN A 51 -43.23 11.08 25.75
C GLN A 51 -42.22 11.86 24.90
N SER A 52 -41.93 13.10 25.27
CA SER A 52 -40.95 13.94 24.58
C SER A 52 -39.53 13.36 24.65
N LYS A 53 -39.11 12.87 25.82
CA LYS A 53 -37.83 12.16 25.97
C LYS A 53 -37.76 10.90 25.10
N TRP A 54 -38.82 10.10 25.11
CA TRP A 54 -38.91 8.90 24.28
C TRP A 54 -38.81 9.20 22.79
N VAL A 55 -39.50 10.24 22.29
CA VAL A 55 -39.40 10.67 20.89
C VAL A 55 -37.98 11.09 20.51
N MET A 56 -37.26 11.77 21.42
CA MET A 56 -35.87 12.19 21.17
C MET A 56 -34.91 11.00 21.17
N GLU A 57 -35.09 10.05 22.07
CA GLU A 57 -34.32 8.80 22.11
C GLU A 57 -34.55 7.98 20.83
N GLU A 58 -35.81 7.79 20.44
CA GLU A 58 -36.18 7.03 19.24
C GLU A 58 -35.63 7.67 17.97
N ARG A 59 -35.73 9.00 17.84
CA ARG A 59 -35.11 9.74 16.73
C ARG A 59 -33.60 9.49 16.66
N THR A 60 -32.92 9.49 17.81
CA THR A 60 -31.48 9.27 17.87
C THR A 60 -31.14 7.84 17.44
N GLN A 61 -31.91 6.85 17.88
CA GLN A 61 -31.73 5.46 17.46
C GLN A 61 -31.94 5.28 15.95
N ILE A 62 -32.98 5.91 15.38
CA ILE A 62 -33.23 5.88 13.93
C ILE A 62 -32.03 6.45 13.16
N LEU A 63 -31.49 7.59 13.59
CA LEU A 63 -30.34 8.22 12.93
C LEU A 63 -29.08 7.35 13.00
N LEU A 64 -28.79 6.77 14.17
CA LEU A 64 -27.64 5.87 14.34
C LEU A 64 -27.79 4.60 13.50
N SER A 65 -29.00 4.03 13.46
CA SER A 65 -29.28 2.87 12.61
C SER A 65 -29.10 3.19 11.13
N ALA A 66 -29.63 4.32 10.67
CA ALA A 66 -29.50 4.75 9.27
C ALA A 66 -28.04 5.03 8.89
N GLN A 67 -27.25 5.65 9.78
CA GLN A 67 -25.82 5.87 9.56
C GLN A 67 -25.08 4.53 9.45
N LYS A 68 -25.33 3.60 10.37
CA LYS A 68 -24.71 2.27 10.36
C LYS A 68 -25.09 1.48 9.11
N GLU A 69 -26.34 1.56 8.68
CA GLU A 69 -26.82 0.90 7.46
C GLU A 69 -26.16 1.49 6.21
N ALA A 70 -26.03 2.82 6.13
CA ALA A 70 -25.31 3.48 5.05
C ALA A 70 -23.83 3.08 4.99
N GLU A 71 -23.15 3.01 6.14
CA GLU A 71 -21.77 2.54 6.23
C GLU A 71 -21.63 1.09 5.77
N ASN A 72 -22.54 0.21 6.20
CA ASN A 72 -22.55 -1.19 5.76
C ASN A 72 -22.74 -1.29 4.25
N HIS A 73 -23.68 -0.54 3.67
CA HIS A 73 -23.91 -0.54 2.21
C HIS A 73 -22.70 -0.03 1.43
N LEU A 74 -22.02 1.02 1.90
CA LEU A 74 -20.79 1.50 1.26
C LEU A 74 -19.71 0.41 1.27
N LYS A 75 -19.54 -0.27 2.40
CA LYS A 75 -18.56 -1.36 2.52
C LYS A 75 -18.89 -2.54 1.62
N GLU A 76 -20.16 -2.94 1.53
CA GLU A 76 -20.62 -3.99 0.63
C GLU A 76 -20.41 -3.62 -0.85
N ALA A 77 -20.69 -2.37 -1.22
CA ALA A 77 -20.48 -1.86 -2.57
C ALA A 77 -18.99 -1.87 -2.94
N GLU A 78 -18.11 -1.48 -2.03
CA GLU A 78 -16.65 -1.50 -2.24
C GLU A 78 -16.13 -2.93 -2.42
N VAL A 79 -16.58 -3.88 -1.60
CA VAL A 79 -16.23 -5.30 -1.76
C VAL A 79 -16.69 -5.83 -3.11
N LYS A 80 -17.93 -5.53 -3.51
CA LYS A 80 -18.49 -5.99 -4.78
C LYS A 80 -17.80 -5.35 -5.99
N LEU A 81 -17.41 -4.08 -5.89
CA LEU A 81 -16.65 -3.39 -6.93
C LEU A 81 -15.27 -4.04 -7.12
N ASN A 82 -14.57 -4.35 -6.02
CA ASN A 82 -13.27 -5.03 -6.08
C ASN A 82 -13.39 -6.44 -6.69
N GLN A 83 -14.46 -7.18 -6.36
CA GLN A 83 -14.75 -8.46 -7.00
C GLN A 83 -14.98 -8.30 -8.50
N LEU A 84 -15.81 -7.34 -8.92
CA LEU A 84 -16.07 -7.06 -10.33
C LEU A 84 -14.81 -6.65 -11.09
N ILE A 85 -13.92 -5.86 -10.49
CA ILE A 85 -12.64 -5.48 -11.10
C ILE A 85 -11.73 -6.70 -11.29
N ASN A 86 -11.65 -7.58 -10.29
CA ASN A 86 -10.84 -8.80 -10.38
C ASN A 86 -11.41 -9.82 -11.38
N GLU A 87 -12.74 -9.93 -11.45
CA GLU A 87 -13.45 -10.76 -12.43
C GLU A 87 -13.48 -10.14 -13.82
N HIS A 88 -13.20 -8.84 -13.93
CA HIS A 88 -13.22 -8.15 -15.21
C HIS A 88 -12.16 -8.74 -16.13
N GLU A 89 -12.59 -9.19 -17.32
CA GLU A 89 -11.72 -9.83 -18.30
C GLU A 89 -10.49 -8.99 -18.67
N VAL A 90 -10.60 -7.66 -18.56
CA VAL A 90 -9.47 -6.73 -18.78
C VAL A 90 -8.37 -6.94 -17.73
N THR A 91 -8.72 -7.08 -16.45
CA THR A 91 -7.74 -7.30 -15.38
C THR A 91 -7.06 -8.66 -15.55
N LYS A 92 -7.85 -9.69 -15.88
CA LYS A 92 -7.30 -11.03 -16.18
C LYS A 92 -6.35 -11.01 -17.38
N LYS A 93 -6.75 -10.40 -18.50
CA LYS A 93 -5.90 -10.24 -19.69
C LYS A 93 -4.64 -9.42 -19.39
N ALA A 94 -4.74 -8.40 -18.54
CA ALA A 94 -3.57 -7.62 -18.12
C ALA A 94 -2.57 -8.47 -17.32
N TYR A 95 -3.05 -9.34 -16.42
CA TYR A 95 -2.19 -10.29 -15.71
C TYR A 95 -1.55 -11.31 -16.66
N GLU A 96 -2.31 -11.89 -17.58
CA GLU A 96 -1.79 -12.83 -18.59
C GLU A 96 -0.69 -12.17 -19.46
N GLN A 97 -0.93 -10.94 -19.93
CA GLN A 97 0.08 -10.17 -20.68
C GLN A 97 1.32 -9.84 -19.84
N ALA A 98 1.13 -9.46 -18.57
CA ALA A 98 2.25 -9.17 -17.67
C ALA A 98 3.11 -10.42 -17.42
N GLU A 99 2.49 -11.58 -17.28
CA GLU A 99 3.17 -12.87 -17.15
C GLU A 99 3.95 -13.22 -18.42
N GLU A 100 3.33 -13.07 -19.59
CA GLU A 100 3.98 -13.27 -20.90
C GLU A 100 5.21 -12.37 -21.07
N ILE A 101 5.07 -11.06 -20.81
CA ILE A 101 6.18 -10.10 -20.87
C ILE A 101 7.30 -10.49 -19.92
N THR A 102 6.96 -10.94 -18.71
CA THR A 102 7.94 -11.36 -17.70
C THR A 102 8.69 -12.60 -18.16
N GLU A 103 8.01 -13.59 -18.74
CA GLU A 103 8.67 -14.80 -19.21
C GLU A 103 9.52 -14.54 -20.45
N MET A 104 9.05 -13.72 -21.38
CA MET A 104 9.86 -13.24 -22.51
C MET A 104 11.12 -12.51 -22.04
N ALA A 105 10.99 -11.60 -21.06
CA ALA A 105 12.13 -10.87 -20.50
C ALA A 105 13.15 -11.82 -19.85
N LYS A 106 12.68 -12.84 -19.10
CA LYS A 106 13.56 -13.87 -18.53
C LYS A 106 14.23 -14.69 -19.62
N GLN A 107 13.52 -15.07 -20.68
CA GLN A 107 14.08 -15.80 -21.80
C GLN A 107 15.18 -14.99 -22.50
N HIS A 108 14.91 -13.73 -22.86
CA HIS A 108 15.90 -12.86 -23.48
C HIS A 108 17.11 -12.61 -22.58
N ALA A 109 16.91 -12.46 -21.27
CA ALA A 109 18.03 -12.34 -20.33
C ALA A 109 18.89 -13.62 -20.30
N ARG A 110 18.28 -14.81 -20.37
CA ARG A 110 19.00 -16.09 -20.47
C ARG A 110 19.78 -16.18 -21.77
N GLU A 111 19.16 -15.86 -22.90
CA GLU A 111 19.79 -15.86 -24.23
C GLU A 111 20.97 -14.88 -24.29
N MET A 112 20.78 -13.65 -23.81
CA MET A 112 21.84 -12.64 -23.76
C MET A 112 23.01 -13.09 -22.88
N ARG A 113 22.73 -13.70 -21.73
CA ARG A 113 23.78 -14.24 -20.85
C ARG A 113 24.57 -15.35 -21.53
N LEU A 114 23.89 -16.28 -22.18
CA LEU A 114 24.53 -17.39 -22.91
C LEU A 114 25.38 -16.86 -24.06
N GLY A 115 24.85 -15.95 -24.88
CA GLY A 115 25.61 -15.34 -25.97
C GLY A 115 26.82 -14.54 -25.48
N ALA A 116 26.72 -13.87 -24.34
CA ALA A 116 27.87 -13.18 -23.73
C ALA A 116 28.94 -14.16 -23.21
N MET A 117 28.52 -15.32 -22.68
CA MET A 117 29.45 -16.38 -22.25
C MET A 117 30.15 -17.03 -23.44
N GLU A 118 29.41 -17.34 -24.51
CA GLU A 118 29.97 -17.89 -25.75
C GLU A 118 30.98 -16.92 -26.38
N TYR A 119 30.64 -15.63 -26.46
CA TYR A 119 31.57 -14.62 -26.95
C TYR A 119 32.83 -14.50 -26.08
N ALA A 120 32.68 -14.53 -24.76
CA ALA A 120 33.82 -14.49 -23.85
C ALA A 120 34.72 -15.72 -24.01
N ASP A 121 34.14 -16.91 -24.17
CA ASP A 121 34.86 -18.15 -24.42
C ASP A 121 35.64 -18.09 -25.75
N GLU A 122 35.01 -17.61 -26.83
CA GLU A 122 35.69 -17.42 -28.12
C GLU A 122 36.88 -16.45 -28.02
N VAL A 123 36.70 -15.33 -27.33
CA VAL A 123 37.79 -14.36 -27.11
C VAL A 123 38.92 -15.00 -26.30
N LEU A 124 38.60 -15.74 -25.25
CA LEU A 124 39.61 -16.42 -24.43
C LEU A 124 40.34 -17.52 -25.21
N ALA A 125 39.63 -18.31 -26.02
CA ALA A 125 40.21 -19.33 -26.88
C ALA A 125 41.18 -18.72 -27.91
N ASN A 126 40.83 -17.58 -28.49
CA ASN A 126 41.71 -16.84 -29.40
C ASN A 126 42.98 -16.34 -28.69
N VAL A 127 42.84 -15.85 -27.46
CA VAL A 127 43.98 -15.42 -26.63
C VAL A 127 44.87 -16.61 -26.28
N GLU A 128 44.28 -17.73 -25.86
CA GLU A 128 45.01 -18.97 -25.54
C GLU A 128 45.81 -19.48 -26.73
N SER A 129 45.18 -19.57 -27.91
CA SER A 129 45.83 -19.97 -29.16
C SER A 129 46.99 -19.04 -29.53
N SER A 130 46.79 -17.72 -29.38
CA SER A 130 47.83 -16.72 -29.65
C SER A 130 49.02 -16.88 -28.69
N LEU A 131 48.76 -17.10 -27.41
CA LEU A 131 49.81 -17.31 -26.40
C LEU A 131 50.58 -18.62 -26.64
N ALA A 132 49.87 -19.71 -27.00
CA ALA A 132 50.49 -20.98 -27.34
C ALA A 132 51.43 -20.82 -28.56
N GLY A 133 50.99 -20.12 -29.60
CA GLY A 133 51.82 -19.84 -30.78
C GLY A 133 53.04 -18.98 -30.47
N LEU A 134 52.91 -17.97 -29.59
CA LEU A 134 54.05 -17.17 -29.13
C LEU A 134 55.06 -18.02 -28.34
N LEU A 135 54.58 -18.91 -27.47
CA LEU A 135 55.44 -19.80 -26.71
C LEU A 135 56.20 -20.77 -27.61
N GLU A 136 55.54 -21.31 -28.64
CA GLU A 136 56.19 -22.15 -29.64
C GLU A 136 57.29 -21.38 -30.41
N GLN A 137 57.00 -20.16 -30.86
CA GLN A 137 57.98 -19.31 -31.54
C GLN A 137 59.20 -19.03 -30.65
N VAL A 138 58.98 -18.70 -29.38
CA VAL A 138 60.06 -18.48 -28.41
C VAL A 138 60.89 -19.75 -28.24
N SER A 139 60.25 -20.91 -28.08
CA SER A 139 60.95 -22.19 -27.94
C SER A 139 61.79 -22.54 -29.18
N GLN A 140 61.28 -22.29 -30.38
CA GLN A 140 62.01 -22.50 -31.64
C GLN A 140 63.21 -21.54 -31.76
N GLN A 141 63.04 -20.27 -31.39
CA GLN A 141 64.13 -19.30 -31.37
C GLN A 141 65.23 -19.69 -30.38
N PHE A 142 64.87 -20.13 -29.16
CA PHE A 142 65.84 -20.61 -28.18
C PHE A 142 66.61 -21.83 -28.68
N SER A 143 65.93 -22.82 -29.27
CA SER A 143 66.58 -24.00 -29.83
C SER A 143 67.56 -23.64 -30.94
N SER A 144 67.18 -22.72 -31.83
CA SER A 144 68.03 -22.22 -32.91
C SER A 144 69.24 -21.46 -32.36
N PHE A 145 69.05 -20.67 -31.32
CA PHE A 145 70.13 -19.96 -30.63
C PHE A 145 71.09 -20.93 -29.95
N GLU A 146 70.60 -21.97 -29.27
CA GLU A 146 71.43 -23.01 -28.67
C GLU A 146 72.28 -23.72 -29.73
N GLN A 147 71.67 -24.10 -30.87
CA GLN A 147 72.38 -24.70 -31.98
C GLN A 147 73.49 -23.78 -32.51
N TYR A 148 73.18 -22.49 -32.72
CA TYR A 148 74.17 -21.50 -33.14
C TYR A 148 75.36 -21.39 -32.17
N ILE A 149 75.10 -21.38 -30.86
CA ILE A 149 76.16 -21.34 -29.85
C ILE A 149 76.99 -22.63 -29.87
N GLN A 150 76.37 -23.80 -29.98
CA GLN A 150 77.07 -25.09 -30.06
C GLN A 150 77.97 -25.21 -31.30
N GLU A 151 77.49 -24.72 -32.46
CA GLU A 151 78.26 -24.65 -33.70
C GLU A 151 79.50 -23.74 -33.52
N ASN A 152 79.33 -22.55 -32.92
CA ASN A 152 80.44 -21.64 -32.66
C ASN A 152 81.47 -22.23 -31.68
N ILE A 153 81.03 -22.89 -30.60
CA ILE A 153 81.94 -23.59 -29.68
C ILE A 153 82.72 -24.69 -30.41
N SER A 154 82.04 -25.47 -31.26
CA SER A 154 82.67 -26.54 -32.04
C SER A 154 83.71 -25.98 -33.03
N MET A 155 83.39 -24.89 -33.74
CA MET A 155 84.34 -24.19 -34.61
C MET A 155 85.56 -23.67 -33.83
N ILE A 156 85.36 -23.03 -32.67
CA ILE A 156 86.47 -22.57 -31.83
C ILE A 156 87.33 -23.75 -31.38
N HIS A 157 86.71 -24.86 -30.99
CA HIS A 157 87.41 -26.07 -30.59
C HIS A 157 88.28 -26.62 -31.74
N GLN A 158 87.71 -26.72 -32.94
CA GLN A 158 88.42 -27.15 -34.14
C GLN A 158 89.58 -26.22 -34.48
N ASN A 159 89.33 -24.90 -34.55
CA ASN A 159 90.37 -23.90 -34.79
C ASN A 159 91.54 -24.00 -33.79
N ARG A 160 91.24 -24.26 -32.51
CA ARG A 160 92.27 -24.48 -31.48
C ARG A 160 93.07 -25.77 -31.69
N GLN A 161 92.47 -26.84 -32.20
CA GLN A 161 93.17 -28.08 -32.54
C GLN A 161 94.11 -27.88 -33.74
N GLU A 162 93.63 -27.22 -34.80
CA GLU A 162 94.43 -26.92 -36.00
C GLU A 162 95.67 -26.07 -35.66
N LEU A 163 95.52 -25.04 -34.82
CA LEU A 163 96.64 -24.22 -34.33
C LEU A 163 97.70 -25.00 -33.54
N ARG A 164 97.32 -26.11 -32.89
CA ARG A 164 98.27 -26.99 -32.20
C ARG A 164 98.97 -27.96 -33.16
N GLY A 165 98.30 -28.37 -34.24
CA GLY A 165 98.85 -29.23 -35.29
C GLY A 165 99.92 -28.54 -36.15
N ASN A 166 99.80 -27.22 -36.37
CA ASN A 166 100.73 -26.43 -37.18
C ASN A 166 102.03 -25.99 -36.45
N LYS A 167 102.30 -26.48 -35.24
CA LYS A 167 103.51 -26.15 -34.46
C LYS A 167 104.69 -27.15 -34.64
N LYS A 168 104.79 -27.84 -35.78
CA LYS A 168 105.96 -28.67 -36.14
C LYS A 168 106.73 -28.08 -37.29
#